data_AF-X1NI10-F1
#
_entry.id   AF-X1NI10-F1
#
_cell.length_a   1.000
_cell.length_b   1.000
_cell.length_c   1.000
_cell.angle_alpha   90.00
_cell.angle_beta   90.00
_cell.angle_gamma   90.00
#
_symmetry.space_group_name_H-M   'P 1'
#
loop_
_entity.id
_entity.type
_entity.pdbx_description
1 polymer ?
#
loop_
_entity_poly.entity_id
_entity_poly.type
_entity_poly.pdbx_seq_one_letter_code
_entity_poly.pdbx_strand_id
1 'polypeptide(L)'
;MSDELAMDSGALIFATLADVYLSSGMVDEAISILKDGLSRNPTYTLAKLMLGRAYYMKGDIKEAVKILEGIYDDARVPSLP
;
A
#
# COMPACT_ATOMS: atom_id res chain seq x y z
N MET A 1 11.10 -15.22 -19.26
CA MET A 1 11.60 -13.90 -18.82
C MET A 1 10.70 -12.74 -19.26
N SER A 2 9.44 -12.99 -19.66
CA SER A 2 8.49 -11.96 -20.11
C SER A 2 7.26 -11.81 -19.21
N ASP A 3 6.99 -12.78 -18.32
CA ASP A 3 5.77 -12.77 -17.50
C ASP A 3 5.92 -11.97 -16.19
N GLU A 4 7.16 -11.69 -15.78
CA GLU A 4 7.47 -10.92 -14.56
C GLU A 4 7.12 -9.43 -14.72
N LEU A 5 7.25 -8.88 -15.95
CA LEU A 5 6.95 -7.48 -16.25
C LEU A 5 5.44 -7.16 -16.28
N ALA A 6 4.58 -8.15 -16.58
CA ALA A 6 3.14 -7.94 -16.67
C ALA A 6 2.46 -7.90 -15.29
N MET A 7 3.01 -8.63 -14.30
CA MET A 7 2.53 -8.57 -12.91
C MET A 7 2.94 -7.27 -12.21
N ASP A 8 4.09 -6.69 -12.55
CA ASP A 8 4.55 -5.41 -12.00
C ASP A 8 3.80 -4.19 -12.56
N SER A 9 3.35 -4.28 -13.82
CA SER A 9 2.64 -3.18 -14.48
C SER A 9 1.30 -2.87 -13.80
N GLY A 10 0.53 -3.90 -13.43
CA GLY A 10 -0.72 -3.72 -12.68
C GLY A 10 -0.48 -3.18 -11.28
N ALA A 11 0.61 -3.60 -10.64
CA ALA A 11 1.00 -3.16 -9.29
C ALA A 11 1.37 -1.68 -9.23
N LEU A 12 2.12 -1.19 -10.21
CA LEU A 12 2.48 0.23 -10.35
C LEU A 12 1.26 1.14 -10.60
N ILE A 13 0.26 0.66 -11.34
CA ILE A 13 -0.90 1.47 -11.73
C ILE A 13 -1.76 1.85 -10.52
N PHE A 14 -2.09 0.90 -9.64
CA PHE A 14 -3.01 1.22 -8.54
C PHE A 14 -2.38 2.09 -7.45
N ALA A 15 -1.08 1.93 -7.18
CA ALA A 15 -0.36 2.82 -6.28
C ALA A 15 -0.32 4.25 -6.86
N THR A 16 0.08 4.41 -8.12
CA THR A 16 0.09 5.73 -8.77
C THR A 16 -1.30 6.36 -8.79
N LEU A 17 -2.35 5.59 -9.10
CA LEU A 17 -3.74 6.06 -9.10
C LEU A 17 -4.20 6.47 -7.70
N ALA A 18 -3.84 5.70 -6.67
CA ALA A 18 -4.14 6.05 -5.29
C ALA A 18 -3.48 7.37 -4.89
N ASP A 19 -2.29 7.69 -5.38
CA ASP A 19 -1.61 8.95 -5.04
C ASP A 19 -2.36 10.15 -5.61
N VAL A 20 -2.87 10.00 -6.84
CA VAL A 20 -3.73 10.98 -7.49
C VAL A 20 -5.03 11.17 -6.70
N TYR A 21 -5.67 10.07 -6.27
CA TYR A 21 -6.88 10.15 -5.43
C TYR A 21 -6.61 10.84 -4.09
N LEU A 22 -5.52 10.49 -3.40
CA LEU A 22 -5.15 11.14 -2.14
C LEU A 22 -4.87 12.63 -2.32
N SER A 23 -4.14 13.00 -3.36
CA SER A 23 -3.87 14.40 -3.69
C SER A 23 -5.13 15.19 -4.06
N SER A 24 -6.19 14.49 -4.49
CA SER A 24 -7.51 15.07 -4.81
C SER A 24 -8.48 15.01 -3.64
N GLY A 25 -8.06 14.55 -2.45
CA GLY A 25 -8.95 14.38 -1.28
C GLY A 25 -9.92 13.20 -1.37
N MET A 26 -9.82 12.37 -2.41
CA MET A 26 -10.64 11.18 -2.63
C MET A 26 -10.10 9.99 -1.81
N VAL A 27 -10.13 10.15 -0.49
CA VAL A 27 -9.44 9.23 0.43
C VAL A 27 -10.06 7.84 0.43
N ASP A 28 -11.39 7.72 0.34
CA ASP A 28 -12.08 6.44 0.36
C ASP A 28 -11.83 5.61 -0.91
N GLU A 29 -11.79 6.27 -2.06
CA GLU A 29 -11.45 5.66 -3.35
C GLU A 29 -10.00 5.17 -3.37
N ALA A 30 -9.07 5.96 -2.80
CA ALA A 30 -7.68 5.54 -2.62
C ALA A 30 -7.59 4.27 -1.76
N ILE A 31 -8.30 4.21 -0.63
CA ILE A 31 -8.33 3.02 0.23
C ILE A 31 -8.88 1.80 -0.53
N SER A 32 -9.97 1.99 -1.29
CA SER A 32 -10.60 0.92 -2.06
C SER A 32 -9.64 0.30 -3.09
N ILE A 33 -9.01 1.15 -3.92
CA ILE A 33 -8.12 0.66 -4.98
C ILE A 33 -6.84 0.02 -4.41
N LEU A 34 -6.31 0.56 -3.32
CA LEU A 34 -5.13 0.00 -2.65
C LEU A 34 -5.44 -1.37 -2.05
N LYS A 35 -6.63 -1.57 -1.45
CA LYS A 35 -7.05 -2.86 -0.92
C LYS A 35 -7.23 -3.92 -2.01
N ASP A 36 -7.87 -3.55 -3.13
CA ASP A 36 -8.00 -4.45 -4.27
C ASP A 36 -6.62 -4.82 -4.84
N GLY A 37 -5.75 -3.83 -5.03
CA GLY A 37 -4.37 -4.07 -5.49
C GLY A 37 -3.56 -4.97 -4.56
N LEU A 38 -3.61 -4.71 -3.24
CA LEU A 38 -2.94 -5.52 -2.22
C LEU A 38 -3.54 -6.92 -2.06
N SER A 39 -4.82 -7.14 -2.40
CA SER A 39 -5.39 -8.49 -2.42
C SER A 39 -4.74 -9.39 -3.48
N ARG A 40 -4.23 -8.79 -4.56
CA ARG A 40 -3.54 -9.46 -5.67
C ARG A 40 -2.03 -9.50 -5.47
N ASN A 41 -1.46 -8.47 -4.86
CA ASN A 41 -0.04 -8.39 -4.52
C ASN A 41 0.15 -7.99 -3.05
N PRO A 42 0.02 -8.94 -2.10
CA PRO A 42 0.06 -8.65 -0.67
C PRO A 42 1.41 -8.19 -0.14
N THR A 43 2.49 -8.42 -0.89
CA THR A 43 3.86 -8.07 -0.48
C THR A 43 4.32 -6.71 -0.99
N TYR A 44 3.47 -6.00 -1.75
CA TYR A 44 3.85 -4.72 -2.35
C TYR A 44 3.94 -3.59 -1.31
N THR A 45 5.15 -3.33 -0.83
CA THR A 45 5.44 -2.41 0.27
C THR A 45 4.97 -0.98 0.00
N LEU A 46 5.16 -0.46 -1.23
CA LEU A 46 4.73 0.90 -1.58
C LEU A 46 3.21 1.06 -1.43
N ALA A 47 2.43 0.08 -1.90
CA ALA A 47 0.99 0.10 -1.72
C ALA A 47 0.54 0.01 -0.26
N LYS A 48 1.21 -0.80 0.56
CA LYS A 48 0.96 -0.83 2.01
C LYS A 48 1.23 0.55 2.63
N LEU A 49 2.34 1.20 2.26
CA LEU A 49 2.69 2.54 2.75
C LEU A 49 1.62 3.57 2.38
N MET A 50 1.17 3.54 1.13
CA MET A 50 0.10 4.41 0.64
C MET A 50 -1.23 4.15 1.34
N LEU A 51 -1.55 2.90 1.68
CA LEU A 51 -2.75 2.55 2.41
C LEU A 51 -2.70 3.08 3.84
N GLY A 52 -1.54 2.98 4.50
CA GLY A 52 -1.30 3.60 5.79
C GLY A 52 -1.50 5.13 5.76
N ARG A 53 -0.95 5.80 4.73
CA ARG A 53 -1.17 7.24 4.50
C ARG A 53 -2.65 7.57 4.27
N ALA A 54 -3.36 6.77 3.48
CA ALA A 54 -4.78 6.98 3.21
C ALA A 54 -5.62 6.90 4.49
N TYR A 55 -5.38 5.89 5.33
CA TYR A 55 -6.04 5.78 6.64
C TYR A 55 -5.69 6.94 7.57
N TYR A 56 -4.45 7.41 7.57
CA TYR A 56 -4.06 8.59 8.33
C TYR A 56 -4.85 9.84 7.88
N MET A 57 -4.96 10.08 6.58
CA MET A 57 -5.72 11.20 6.01
C MET A 57 -7.22 11.11 6.32
N LYS A 58 -7.76 9.89 6.42
CA LYS A 58 -9.15 9.65 6.83
C LYS A 58 -9.41 9.95 8.32
N GLY A 59 -8.35 9.97 9.14
CA GLY A 59 -8.45 10.06 10.61
C GLY A 59 -8.50 8.69 11.31
N ASP A 60 -8.40 7.59 10.56
CA ASP A 60 -8.39 6.22 11.06
C ASP A 60 -6.97 5.82 11.53
N ILE A 61 -6.45 6.57 12.52
CA ILE A 61 -5.05 6.46 12.97
C ILE A 61 -4.67 5.05 13.40
N LYS A 62 -5.60 4.30 14.00
CA LYS A 62 -5.36 2.92 14.44
C LYS A 62 -4.99 1.98 13.28
N GLU A 63 -5.70 2.08 12.16
CA GLU A 63 -5.41 1.25 10.99
C GLU A 63 -4.14 1.71 10.28
N ALA A 64 -3.88 3.02 10.24
CA ALA A 64 -2.64 3.56 9.70
C ALA A 64 -1.41 3.00 10.44
N VAL A 65 -1.42 3.05 11.78
CA VAL A 65 -0.33 2.53 12.62
C VAL A 65 -0.14 1.03 12.40
N LYS A 66 -1.22 0.25 12.46
CA LYS A 66 -1.16 -1.21 12.26
C LYS A 66 -0.49 -1.60 10.94
N ILE A 67 -0.80 -0.89 9.86
CA ILE A 67 -0.20 -1.17 8.55
C ILE A 67 1.28 -0.80 8.53
N LEU A 68 1.64 0.37 9.07
CA LEU A 68 3.03 0.85 9.10
C LEU A 68 3.92 -0.02 10.00
N GLU A 69 3.41 -0.48 11.15
CA GLU A 69 4.09 -1.45 12.02
C GLU A 69 4.33 -2.76 11.28
N GLY A 70 3.33 -3.29 10.57
CA GLY A 70 3.49 -4.48 9.75
C GLY A 70 4.56 -4.33 8.67
N ILE A 71 4.68 -3.16 8.04
CA ILE A 71 5.77 -2.87 7.09
C ILE A 71 7.13 -2.87 7.79
N TYR A 72 7.23 -2.27 8.97
CA TYR A 72 8.46 -2.20 9.74
C TYR A 72 8.92 -3.59 10.19
N ASP A 73 7.99 -4.42 10.66
CA ASP A 73 8.25 -5.79 11.08
C ASP A 73 8.65 -6.68 9.89
N ASP A 74 7.97 -6.55 8.74
CA ASP A 74 8.34 -7.25 7.50
C ASP A 74 9.76 -6.85 7.02
N ALA A 75 10.15 -5.58 7.19
CA ALA A 75 11.47 -5.07 6.82
C ALA A 75 12.56 -5.39 7.85
N ARG A 76 12.18 -5.74 9.08
CA ARG A 76 13.10 -6.14 10.13
C ARG A 76 13.57 -7.56 9.84
N VAL A 77 14.76 -7.68 9.26
CA VAL A 77 15.56 -8.91 9.35
C VAL A 77 15.63 -9.28 10.84
N PRO A 78 15.28 -10.51 11.26
CA PRO A 78 15.40 -10.91 12.66
C PRO A 78 16.81 -10.56 13.10
N SER A 79 16.90 -9.73 14.15
CA SER A 79 18.16 -9.31 14.75
C SER A 79 19.03 -10.55 14.90
N LEU A 80 20.20 -10.56 14.22
CA LEU A 80 21.20 -11.60 14.40
C LEU A 80 21.42 -11.79 15.91
N PRO A 81 21.49 -13.06 16.37
CA PRO A 81 21.61 -13.39 17.79
C PRO A 81 22.80 -12.71 18.47
#